data_AF-A0A6P1SXB3-F1
#
_entry.id   AF-A0A6P1SXB3-F1
#
_cell.length_a   1.000
_cell.length_b   1.000
_cell.length_c   1.000
_cell.angle_alpha   90.00
_cell.angle_beta   90.00
_cell.angle_gamma   90.00
#
_symmetry.space_group_name_H-M   'P 1'
#
loop_
_entity.id
_entity.type
_entity.pdbx_description
1 polymer ?
#
loop_
_entity_poly.entity_id
_entity_poly.type
_entity_poly.pdbx_seq_one_letter_code
_entity_poly.pdbx_strand_id
1 'polypeptide(L)'
;MFPAFLENARVSRLFRLLVATCLLAGPAAAEPDFRSCEETRLDLAGFISNKSVDFGSPLVFEDGTCIQRDVTVELRDERLRFTADEVRWQRQGLRLEAGVPQSGSLNLQATGIRTGTLSGNRLVDYHQTLRNENFPSTFSLDLAYDADAQRLTVTRAEALLPGDNSVALTDLAITSGPLNADTQPMIFLSTLKLENLAVSVVSHGLFENIALLPLLTALAGHDLDPEAELTRALQQAETFLAAVPADAIPAASRKALESLLADMPTPFGKLMVRIDAPAGFGMANLVPMMRKPGPEALATTLGAVDIAIRYTPTRGPQ
;
A
#
# COMPACT_ATOMS: atom_id res chain seq x y z
N MET A 1 -13.17 0.58 -23.37
CA MET A 1 -11.69 0.68 -23.43
C MET A 1 -11.13 0.55 -22.01
N PHE A 2 -11.39 -0.57 -21.33
CA PHE A 2 -10.99 -0.85 -19.94
C PHE A 2 -10.24 -2.18 -19.68
N PRO A 3 -9.92 -3.07 -20.66
CA PRO A 3 -9.18 -4.31 -20.34
C PRO A 3 -7.69 -4.08 -20.03
N ALA A 4 -7.14 -2.87 -20.23
CA ALA A 4 -5.73 -2.57 -19.95
C ALA A 4 -5.42 -2.30 -18.45
N PHE A 5 -6.44 -2.19 -17.59
CA PHE A 5 -6.24 -1.84 -16.18
C PHE A 5 -5.61 -2.96 -15.33
N LEU A 6 -5.65 -4.21 -15.82
CA LEU A 6 -5.11 -5.38 -15.13
C LEU A 6 -3.69 -5.78 -15.56
N GLU A 7 -3.13 -5.18 -16.61
CA GLU A 7 -1.75 -5.44 -17.07
C GLU A 7 -0.71 -4.50 -16.46
N ASN A 8 -1.12 -3.55 -15.62
CA ASN A 8 -0.18 -2.65 -14.96
C ASN A 8 0.58 -3.38 -13.85
N ALA A 9 1.81 -3.81 -14.15
CA ALA A 9 2.75 -4.49 -13.26
C ALA A 9 3.05 -3.76 -11.93
N ARG A 10 2.56 -2.53 -11.74
CA ARG A 10 2.66 -1.73 -10.51
C ARG A 10 1.52 -2.02 -9.52
N VAL A 11 0.28 -2.21 -9.98
CA VAL A 11 -0.86 -2.62 -9.12
C VAL A 11 -0.67 -4.07 -8.67
N SER A 12 -0.06 -4.91 -9.51
CA SER A 12 0.38 -6.27 -9.15
C SER A 12 1.32 -6.31 -7.95
N ARG A 13 2.13 -5.26 -7.71
CA ARG A 13 3.13 -5.23 -6.62
C ARG A 13 2.55 -4.82 -5.27
N LEU A 14 1.64 -3.85 -5.26
CA LEU A 14 0.87 -3.49 -4.06
C LEU A 14 -0.09 -4.62 -3.64
N PHE A 15 -0.55 -5.41 -4.60
CA PHE A 15 -1.34 -6.61 -4.35
C PHE A 15 -0.48 -7.81 -3.92
N ARG A 16 0.71 -8.00 -4.51
CA ARG A 16 1.76 -8.86 -3.95
C ARG A 16 2.17 -8.39 -2.56
N LEU A 17 2.07 -7.11 -2.23
CA LEU A 17 2.30 -6.57 -0.88
C LEU A 17 1.37 -7.29 0.11
N LEU A 18 0.06 -7.24 -0.11
CA LEU A 18 -0.95 -7.83 0.76
C LEU A 18 -0.89 -9.36 0.79
N VAL A 19 -0.72 -10.00 -0.38
CA VAL A 19 -0.62 -11.47 -0.49
C VAL A 19 0.68 -11.99 0.11
N ALA A 20 1.80 -11.32 -0.11
CA ALA A 20 3.09 -11.76 0.39
C ALA A 20 3.33 -11.35 1.84
N THR A 21 2.62 -10.34 2.38
CA THR A 21 2.55 -10.14 3.83
C THR A 21 1.90 -11.35 4.53
N CYS A 22 0.95 -12.03 3.86
CA CYS A 22 0.45 -13.35 4.31
C CYS A 22 1.42 -14.51 4.05
N LEU A 23 2.47 -14.34 3.23
CA LEU A 23 3.44 -15.39 2.84
C LEU A 23 4.84 -15.21 3.47
N LEU A 24 5.06 -14.17 4.27
CA LEU A 24 6.34 -13.86 4.94
C LEU A 24 6.52 -14.71 6.20
N ALA A 25 6.73 -16.02 6.06
CA ALA A 25 6.81 -16.84 7.27
C ALA A 25 7.60 -18.16 7.07
N GLY A 26 8.90 -18.14 7.39
CA GLY A 26 9.82 -19.28 7.36
C GLY A 26 9.58 -20.40 8.39
N PRO A 27 10.46 -21.41 8.45
CA PRO A 27 10.29 -22.62 9.27
C PRO A 27 10.36 -22.38 10.79
N ALA A 28 9.89 -23.38 11.53
CA ALA A 28 9.57 -23.34 12.94
C ALA A 28 10.75 -22.95 13.87
N ALA A 29 10.65 -21.79 14.52
CA ALA A 29 11.34 -21.50 15.78
C ALA A 29 10.37 -20.75 16.72
N ALA A 30 10.09 -21.37 17.87
CA ALA A 30 9.58 -20.67 19.05
C ALA A 30 10.80 -20.18 19.85
N GLU A 31 10.70 -18.96 20.36
CA GLU A 31 11.79 -18.05 20.76
C GLU A 31 12.49 -17.32 19.59
N PRO A 32 12.57 -15.97 19.62
CA PRO A 32 13.36 -15.23 18.66
C PRO A 32 14.83 -15.57 18.89
N ASP A 33 15.44 -16.30 17.97
CA ASP A 33 16.87 -16.59 17.95
C ASP A 33 17.52 -16.01 16.68
N PHE A 34 18.86 -15.98 16.64
CA PHE A 34 19.59 -15.43 15.50
C PHE A 34 19.28 -16.15 14.17
N ARG A 35 18.98 -17.46 14.21
CA ARG A 35 18.61 -18.25 13.03
C ARG A 35 17.27 -17.78 12.45
N SER A 36 16.32 -17.49 13.32
CA SER A 36 15.02 -16.93 12.95
C SER A 36 15.15 -15.53 12.31
N CYS A 37 16.15 -14.73 12.72
CA CYS A 37 16.43 -13.45 12.09
C CYS A 37 16.93 -13.59 10.66
N GLU A 38 17.85 -14.53 10.40
CA GLU A 38 18.35 -14.79 9.05
C GLU A 38 17.25 -15.30 8.12
N GLU A 39 16.41 -16.22 8.58
CA GLU A 39 15.27 -16.72 7.82
C GLU A 39 14.27 -15.60 7.51
N THR A 40 13.89 -14.81 8.52
CA THR A 40 12.97 -13.68 8.32
C THR A 40 13.57 -12.61 7.41
N ARG A 41 14.90 -12.38 7.48
CA ARG A 41 15.60 -11.46 6.58
C ARG A 41 15.50 -11.92 5.13
N LEU A 42 15.65 -13.22 4.86
CA LEU A 42 15.51 -13.78 3.52
C LEU A 42 14.07 -13.70 3.02
N ASP A 43 13.09 -13.97 3.88
CA ASP A 43 11.67 -13.82 3.56
C ASP A 43 11.37 -12.35 3.16
N LEU A 44 11.82 -11.39 3.98
CA LEU A 44 11.68 -9.95 3.71
C LEU A 44 12.42 -9.52 2.43
N ALA A 45 13.61 -10.07 2.17
CA ALA A 45 14.36 -9.78 0.96
C ALA A 45 13.62 -10.25 -0.30
N GLY A 46 13.15 -11.52 -0.29
CA GLY A 46 12.39 -12.11 -1.39
C GLY A 46 11.06 -11.41 -1.64
N PHE A 47 10.48 -10.80 -0.61
CA PHE A 47 9.29 -9.97 -0.71
C PHE A 47 9.54 -8.66 -1.46
N ILE A 48 10.60 -7.94 -1.11
CA ILE A 48 10.91 -6.64 -1.70
C ILE A 48 11.37 -6.81 -3.16
N SER A 49 12.19 -7.84 -3.41
CA SER A 49 12.79 -8.08 -4.71
C SER A 49 12.97 -9.56 -4.96
N ASN A 50 12.62 -10.01 -6.17
CA ASN A 50 13.05 -11.31 -6.69
C ASN A 50 14.54 -11.31 -7.12
N LYS A 51 15.26 -10.21 -6.90
CA LYS A 51 16.69 -10.01 -7.21
C LYS A 51 17.49 -9.71 -5.94
N SER A 52 18.80 -9.54 -6.12
CA SER A 52 19.77 -9.28 -5.04
C SER A 52 19.38 -8.06 -4.19
N VAL A 53 19.13 -8.30 -2.92
CA VAL A 53 19.18 -7.27 -1.87
C VAL A 53 20.60 -7.25 -1.33
N ASP A 54 21.21 -6.07 -1.30
CA ASP A 54 22.52 -5.85 -0.69
C ASP A 54 22.33 -5.38 0.76
N PHE A 55 23.02 -6.06 1.65
CA PHE A 55 22.98 -5.80 3.08
C PHE A 55 24.39 -5.31 3.45
N GLY A 56 24.56 -3.99 3.47
CA GLY A 56 25.87 -3.36 3.65
C GLY A 56 26.52 -3.62 5.01
N SER A 57 25.80 -4.22 5.95
CA SER A 57 26.26 -4.56 7.29
C SER A 57 25.82 -5.97 7.71
N PRO A 58 26.51 -6.59 8.69
CA PRO A 58 26.04 -7.84 9.30
C PRO A 58 24.69 -7.67 9.99
N LEU A 59 23.88 -8.72 9.96
CA LEU A 59 22.64 -8.81 10.73
C LEU A 59 22.97 -8.83 12.24
N VAL A 60 22.26 -8.01 13.01
CA VAL A 60 22.41 -7.90 14.46
C VAL A 60 21.13 -8.38 15.14
N PHE A 61 21.25 -9.08 16.27
CA PHE A 61 20.13 -9.50 17.11
C PHE A 61 20.32 -8.97 18.52
N GLU A 62 19.42 -8.08 18.95
CA GLU A 62 19.48 -7.39 20.24
C GLU A 62 18.08 -7.35 20.85
N ASP A 63 17.95 -7.78 22.11
CA ASP A 63 16.70 -7.72 22.90
C ASP A 63 15.47 -8.26 22.15
N GLY A 64 15.60 -9.40 21.45
CA GLY A 64 14.50 -10.00 20.70
C GLY A 64 14.14 -9.29 19.40
N THR A 65 14.98 -8.35 18.94
CA THR A 65 14.80 -7.57 17.71
C THR A 65 15.93 -7.89 16.74
N CYS A 66 15.57 -8.19 15.49
CA CYS A 66 16.51 -8.31 14.40
C CYS A 66 16.75 -6.90 13.81
N ILE A 67 18.01 -6.53 13.60
CA ILE A 67 18.42 -5.21 13.13
C ILE A 67 19.36 -5.36 11.96
N GLN A 68 19.01 -4.72 10.85
CA GLN A 68 19.83 -4.67 9.65
C GLN A 68 20.10 -3.20 9.29
N ARG A 69 21.37 -2.84 9.12
CA ARG A 69 21.77 -1.48 8.74
C ARG A 69 22.26 -1.42 7.29
N ASP A 70 22.28 -0.22 6.73
CA ASP A 70 22.81 0.06 5.39
C ASP A 70 22.18 -0.84 4.31
N VAL A 71 20.85 -0.95 4.33
CA VAL A 71 20.10 -1.78 3.39
C VAL A 71 20.05 -1.09 2.05
N THR A 72 20.44 -1.78 0.97
CA THR A 72 20.27 -1.30 -0.40
C THR A 72 19.55 -2.34 -1.24
N VAL A 73 18.44 -1.92 -1.84
CA VAL A 73 17.66 -2.73 -2.77
C VAL A 73 17.70 -2.06 -4.14
N GLU A 74 18.24 -2.76 -5.14
CA GLU A 74 18.20 -2.31 -6.53
C GLU A 74 17.18 -3.11 -7.32
N LEU A 75 16.13 -2.43 -7.77
CA LEU A 75 15.14 -2.94 -8.71
C LEU A 75 15.55 -2.49 -10.12
N ARG A 76 16.48 -3.24 -10.72
CA ARG A 76 17.17 -2.81 -11.96
C ARG A 76 16.24 -2.73 -13.18
N ASP A 77 15.20 -3.56 -13.26
CA ASP A 77 14.28 -3.55 -14.41
C ASP A 77 13.38 -2.30 -14.37
N GLU A 78 13.14 -1.80 -13.16
CA GLU A 78 12.34 -0.63 -12.85
C GLU A 78 13.19 0.62 -12.74
N ARG A 79 14.51 0.44 -12.76
CA ARG A 79 15.50 1.50 -12.56
C ARG A 79 15.27 2.23 -11.25
N LEU A 80 14.95 1.50 -10.18
CA LEU A 80 14.74 2.07 -8.85
C LEU A 80 15.80 1.55 -7.88
N ARG A 81 16.23 2.42 -6.97
CA ARG A 81 17.05 2.07 -5.81
C ARG A 81 16.32 2.54 -4.55
N PHE A 82 16.21 1.64 -3.59
CA PHE A 82 15.77 1.95 -2.24
C PHE A 82 16.97 1.77 -1.33
N THR A 83 17.21 2.74 -0.45
CA THR A 83 18.14 2.57 0.67
C THR A 83 17.40 2.80 1.97
N ALA A 84 17.86 2.17 3.04
CA ALA A 84 17.42 2.45 4.40
C ALA A 84 18.63 2.40 5.34
N ASP A 85 18.69 3.35 6.28
CA ASP A 85 19.78 3.42 7.25
C ASP A 85 19.68 2.25 8.24
N GLU A 86 18.45 1.94 8.66
CA GLU A 86 18.18 0.83 9.57
C GLU A 86 16.80 0.24 9.31
N VAL A 87 16.72 -1.09 9.31
CA VAL A 87 15.48 -1.87 9.31
C VAL A 87 15.51 -2.76 10.54
N ARG A 88 14.50 -2.60 11.40
CA ARG A 88 14.30 -3.36 12.63
C ARG A 88 13.02 -4.17 12.50
N TRP A 89 13.05 -5.42 12.92
CA TRP A 89 11.83 -6.20 13.00
C TRP A 89 11.84 -7.16 14.18
N GLN A 90 10.64 -7.43 14.68
CA GLN A 90 10.36 -8.44 15.69
C GLN A 90 9.22 -9.31 15.19
N ARG A 91 9.46 -10.62 15.16
CA ARG A 91 8.48 -11.63 14.77
C ARG A 91 8.16 -12.50 15.98
N GLN A 92 6.89 -12.71 16.26
CA GLN A 92 6.44 -13.58 17.36
C GLN A 92 5.44 -14.59 16.84
N GLY A 93 5.82 -15.87 16.75
CA GLY A 93 4.93 -16.97 16.34
C GLY A 93 4.53 -17.00 14.86
N LEU A 94 4.59 -15.87 14.15
CA LEU A 94 4.19 -15.77 12.75
C LEU A 94 5.13 -16.60 11.87
N ARG A 95 4.61 -17.67 11.28
CA ARG A 95 5.35 -18.66 10.47
C ARG A 95 4.43 -19.37 9.48
N LEU A 96 4.96 -19.96 8.42
CA LEU A 96 4.20 -20.77 7.47
C LEU A 96 4.56 -22.21 7.78
N GLU A 97 3.55 -23.03 8.09
CA GLU A 97 3.72 -24.47 8.17
C GLU A 97 3.07 -25.09 6.95
N ALA A 98 3.90 -25.69 6.08
CA ALA A 98 3.47 -26.25 4.80
C ALA A 98 2.66 -25.25 3.93
N GLY A 99 3.05 -23.97 3.93
CA GLY A 99 2.37 -22.91 3.18
C GLY A 99 1.13 -22.32 3.86
N VAL A 100 0.78 -22.77 5.07
CA VAL A 100 -0.34 -22.25 5.85
C VAL A 100 0.17 -21.33 6.97
N PRO A 101 -0.29 -20.08 7.05
CA PRO A 101 0.13 -19.15 8.10
C PRO A 101 -0.36 -19.63 9.47
N GLN A 102 0.52 -19.52 10.46
CA GLN A 102 0.23 -19.79 11.87
C GLN A 102 0.05 -18.48 12.63
N SER A 103 -0.66 -18.54 13.75
CA SER A 103 -0.92 -17.36 14.58
C SER A 103 0.37 -16.69 15.04
N GLY A 104 0.40 -15.37 14.99
CA GLY A 104 1.53 -14.58 15.43
C GLY A 104 1.51 -13.15 14.95
N SER A 105 2.59 -12.42 15.21
CA SER A 105 2.73 -11.01 14.86
C SER A 105 4.09 -10.68 14.25
N LEU A 106 4.10 -9.57 13.51
CA LEU A 106 5.29 -8.92 12.97
C LEU A 106 5.19 -7.42 13.24
N ASN A 107 6.19 -6.90 13.95
CA ASN A 107 6.45 -5.46 14.06
C ASN A 107 7.68 -5.15 13.21
N LEU A 108 7.58 -4.19 12.31
CA LEU A 108 8.65 -3.78 11.41
C LEU A 108 8.76 -2.26 11.41
N GLN A 109 9.98 -1.77 11.48
CA GLN A 109 10.30 -0.36 11.35
C GLN A 109 11.49 -0.19 10.42
N ALA A 110 11.39 0.74 9.48
CA ALA A 110 12.48 1.13 8.62
C ALA A 110 12.66 2.65 8.69
N THR A 111 13.88 3.09 8.98
CA THR A 111 14.24 4.51 9.12
C THR A 111 15.31 4.90 8.12
N GLY A 112 15.36 6.18 7.74
CA GLY A 112 16.34 6.64 6.77
C GLY A 112 16.04 6.16 5.34
N ILE A 113 14.77 5.87 5.04
CA ILE A 113 14.38 5.33 3.74
C ILE A 113 14.56 6.41 2.67
N ARG A 114 15.28 6.09 1.61
CA ARG A 114 15.47 6.99 0.46
C ARG A 114 15.20 6.23 -0.82
N THR A 115 14.54 6.90 -1.76
CA THR A 115 14.17 6.33 -3.06
C THR A 115 14.83 7.11 -4.18
N GLY A 116 15.60 6.45 -5.04
CA GLY A 116 16.25 7.04 -6.19
C GLY A 116 15.93 6.32 -7.49
N THR A 117 16.08 7.02 -8.62
CA THR A 117 15.94 6.43 -9.95
C THR A 117 17.32 6.23 -10.55
N LEU A 118 17.59 5.03 -11.06
CA LEU A 118 18.84 4.69 -11.73
C LEU A 118 18.79 5.18 -13.19
N SER A 119 19.35 6.37 -13.45
CA SER A 119 19.46 6.96 -14.78
C SER A 119 20.50 6.26 -15.66
N GLY A 120 21.34 5.38 -15.09
CA GLY A 120 22.42 4.70 -15.81
C GLY A 120 23.61 5.62 -16.10
N ASN A 121 23.49 6.91 -15.78
CA ASN A 121 24.57 7.86 -15.78
C ASN A 121 25.05 8.07 -14.33
N ARG A 122 26.29 7.67 -14.04
CA ARG A 122 26.85 7.72 -12.68
C ARG A 122 26.84 9.11 -12.05
N LEU A 123 27.02 10.18 -12.84
CA LEU A 123 27.02 11.56 -12.34
C LEU A 123 25.60 11.98 -11.93
N VAL A 124 24.60 11.66 -12.75
CA VAL A 124 23.20 11.93 -12.44
C VAL A 124 22.74 11.12 -11.24
N ASP A 125 23.11 9.83 -11.18
CA ASP A 125 22.76 8.94 -10.07
C ASP A 125 23.41 9.41 -8.75
N TYR A 126 24.66 9.89 -8.80
CA TYR A 126 25.34 10.48 -7.65
C TYR A 126 24.64 11.76 -7.18
N HIS A 127 24.32 12.67 -8.09
CA HIS A 127 23.59 13.90 -7.75
C HIS A 127 22.21 13.60 -7.13
N GLN A 128 21.46 12.64 -7.69
CA GLN A 128 20.18 12.21 -7.10
C GLN A 128 20.35 11.63 -5.70
N THR A 129 21.41 10.84 -5.48
CA THR A 129 21.73 10.27 -4.16
C THR A 129 21.93 11.40 -3.15
N LEU A 130 22.81 12.38 -3.44
CA LEU A 130 23.06 13.53 -2.57
C LEU A 130 21.79 14.35 -2.30
N ARG A 131 20.92 14.54 -3.31
CA ARG A 131 19.65 15.25 -3.11
C ARG A 131 18.76 14.51 -2.12
N ASN A 132 18.67 13.19 -2.25
CA ASN A 132 17.78 12.36 -1.45
C ASN A 132 18.30 12.15 -0.01
N GLU A 133 19.59 12.35 0.26
CA GLU A 133 20.18 12.23 1.60
C GLU A 133 19.48 13.10 2.64
N ASN A 134 19.04 14.30 2.23
CA ASN A 134 18.40 15.29 3.11
C ASN A 134 16.91 15.04 3.36
N PHE A 135 16.32 14.02 2.72
CA PHE A 135 14.88 13.78 2.76
C PHE A 135 14.58 12.31 3.08
N PRO A 136 15.04 11.78 4.24
CA PRO A 136 14.73 10.43 4.65
C PRO A 136 13.25 10.27 4.98
N SER A 137 12.72 9.09 4.69
CA SER A 137 11.38 8.65 5.08
C SER A 137 11.48 7.62 6.21
N THR A 138 10.38 7.42 6.93
CA THR A 138 10.24 6.33 7.90
C THR A 138 9.03 5.49 7.54
N PHE A 139 9.13 4.18 7.74
CA PHE A 139 8.02 3.25 7.59
C PHE A 139 7.87 2.43 8.87
N SER A 140 6.63 2.21 9.32
CA SER A 140 6.29 1.33 10.44
C SER A 140 5.14 0.42 10.04
N LEU A 141 5.19 -0.85 10.46
CA LEU A 141 4.17 -1.86 10.20
C LEU A 141 4.01 -2.77 11.41
N ASP A 142 2.81 -2.82 11.96
CA ASP A 142 2.42 -3.73 13.04
C ASP A 142 1.26 -4.58 12.53
N LEU A 143 1.49 -5.88 12.43
CA LEU A 143 0.49 -6.84 11.97
C LEU A 143 0.43 -8.07 12.86
N ALA A 144 -0.74 -8.68 12.88
CA ALA A 144 -0.98 -9.96 13.53
C ALA A 144 -1.89 -10.82 12.66
N TYR A 145 -1.64 -12.12 12.68
CA TYR A 145 -2.48 -13.13 12.08
C TYR A 145 -3.01 -14.05 13.18
N ASP A 146 -4.30 -14.36 13.10
CA ASP A 146 -4.97 -15.36 13.92
C ASP A 146 -5.40 -16.51 13.00
N ALA A 147 -4.79 -17.67 13.16
CA ALA A 147 -5.06 -18.86 12.35
C ALA A 147 -6.42 -19.49 12.66
N ASP A 148 -6.89 -19.40 13.90
CA ASP A 148 -8.19 -19.95 14.30
C ASP A 148 -9.33 -19.11 13.72
N ALA A 149 -9.17 -17.78 13.76
CA ALA A 149 -10.11 -16.83 13.16
C ALA A 149 -9.87 -16.59 11.65
N GLN A 150 -8.77 -17.12 11.09
CA GLN A 150 -8.32 -16.90 9.70
C GLN A 150 -8.28 -15.41 9.32
N ARG A 151 -7.76 -14.61 10.26
CA ARG A 151 -7.88 -13.15 10.27
C ARG A 151 -6.52 -12.50 10.33
N LEU A 152 -6.22 -11.66 9.33
CA LEU A 152 -5.09 -10.74 9.34
C LEU A 152 -5.57 -9.39 9.86
N THR A 153 -4.88 -8.85 10.85
CA THR A 153 -5.08 -7.49 11.35
C THR A 153 -3.80 -6.68 11.17
N VAL A 154 -3.91 -5.49 10.60
CA VAL A 154 -2.85 -4.49 10.59
C VAL A 154 -3.34 -3.32 11.44
N THR A 155 -2.75 -3.20 12.63
CA THR A 155 -3.10 -2.13 13.58
C THR A 155 -2.46 -0.82 13.17
N ARG A 156 -1.28 -0.88 12.54
CA ARG A 156 -0.56 0.28 12.01
C ARG A 156 0.25 -0.09 10.77
N ALA A 157 0.11 0.67 9.70
CA ALA A 157 1.06 0.74 8.61
C ALA A 157 1.22 2.22 8.22
N GLU A 158 2.36 2.82 8.52
CA GLU A 158 2.57 4.26 8.42
C GLU A 158 3.85 4.57 7.67
N ALA A 159 3.77 5.48 6.71
CA ALA A 159 4.90 6.08 6.03
C ALA A 159 4.95 7.58 6.34
N LEU A 160 6.01 8.02 7.00
CA LEU A 160 6.34 9.43 7.19
C LEU A 160 7.29 9.84 6.07
N LEU A 161 6.88 10.84 5.30
CA LEU A 161 7.51 11.26 4.07
C LEU A 161 8.03 12.70 4.21
N PRO A 162 9.00 13.13 3.38
CA PRO A 162 9.57 14.46 3.45
C PRO A 162 8.51 15.56 3.29
N GLY A 163 8.69 16.69 3.98
CA GLY A 163 7.77 17.84 3.89
C GLY A 163 6.47 17.66 4.68
N ASP A 164 6.52 17.04 5.85
CA ASP A 164 5.37 16.76 6.72
C ASP A 164 4.25 15.95 6.01
N ASN A 165 4.63 15.19 4.98
CA ASN A 165 3.75 14.29 4.27
C ASN A 165 3.61 12.98 5.03
N SER A 166 2.44 12.36 5.03
CA SER A 166 2.27 11.04 5.62
C SER A 166 1.15 10.23 4.99
N VAL A 167 1.31 8.91 5.02
CA VAL A 167 0.28 7.94 4.69
C VAL A 167 0.19 6.96 5.82
N ALA A 168 -0.98 6.84 6.44
CA ALA A 168 -1.23 5.89 7.51
C ALA A 168 -2.44 5.01 7.15
N LEU A 169 -2.28 3.73 7.38
CA LEU A 169 -3.33 2.72 7.35
C LEU A 169 -3.43 2.13 8.75
N THR A 170 -4.63 2.13 9.29
CA THR A 170 -4.97 1.68 10.63
C THR A 170 -6.26 0.89 10.58
N ASP A 171 -6.53 0.10 11.61
CA ASP A 171 -7.75 -0.70 11.72
C ASP A 171 -8.04 -1.53 10.45
N LEU A 172 -7.00 -2.07 9.79
CA LEU A 172 -7.23 -2.98 8.69
C LEU A 172 -7.47 -4.37 9.28
N ALA A 173 -8.62 -4.97 9.00
CA ALA A 173 -8.79 -6.40 9.17
C ALA A 173 -9.31 -7.06 7.90
N ILE A 174 -8.72 -8.21 7.61
CA ILE A 174 -9.05 -9.04 6.47
C ILE A 174 -9.28 -10.45 7.00
N THR A 175 -10.41 -11.03 6.65
CA THR A 175 -10.66 -12.46 6.85
C THR A 175 -10.45 -13.22 5.56
N SER A 176 -10.13 -14.49 5.69
CA SER A 176 -9.95 -15.41 4.57
C SER A 176 -10.80 -16.65 4.76
N GLY A 177 -11.03 -17.38 3.66
CA GLY A 177 -11.50 -18.76 3.76
C GLY A 177 -10.38 -19.69 4.21
N PRO A 178 -10.69 -20.97 4.44
CA PRO A 178 -9.71 -21.93 4.92
C PRO A 178 -8.52 -22.08 3.97
N LEU A 179 -7.34 -21.80 4.52
CA LEU A 179 -6.05 -22.00 3.89
C LEU A 179 -5.58 -23.43 4.14
N ASN A 180 -5.30 -24.15 3.05
CA ASN A 180 -4.55 -25.41 3.11
C ASN A 180 -3.36 -25.35 2.13
N ALA A 181 -2.43 -26.28 2.29
CA ALA A 181 -1.20 -26.35 1.47
C ALA A 181 -1.47 -26.42 -0.05
N ASP A 182 -2.64 -26.95 -0.43
CA ASP A 182 -3.05 -27.12 -1.84
C ASP A 182 -3.85 -25.94 -2.39
N THR A 183 -4.11 -24.91 -1.58
CA THR A 183 -4.91 -23.77 -1.98
C THR A 183 -4.15 -22.94 -3.00
N GLN A 184 -4.66 -22.90 -4.23
CA GLN A 184 -4.06 -22.07 -5.28
C GLN A 184 -4.17 -20.58 -4.90
N PRO A 185 -3.12 -19.76 -5.14
CA PRO A 185 -3.14 -18.34 -4.79
C PRO A 185 -4.34 -17.57 -5.34
N MET A 186 -4.77 -17.86 -6.57
CA MET A 186 -5.94 -17.24 -7.19
C MET A 186 -7.26 -17.59 -6.50
N ILE A 187 -7.37 -18.82 -5.98
CA ILE A 187 -8.54 -19.25 -5.21
C ILE A 187 -8.54 -18.55 -3.86
N PHE A 188 -7.39 -18.53 -3.17
CA PHE A 188 -7.24 -17.83 -1.89
C PHE A 188 -7.68 -16.36 -1.98
N LEU A 189 -7.23 -15.65 -3.02
CA LEU A 189 -7.59 -14.26 -3.28
C LEU A 189 -9.09 -14.01 -3.38
N SER A 190 -9.84 -14.97 -3.93
CA SER A 190 -11.30 -14.87 -4.02
C SER A 190 -12.00 -15.00 -2.66
N THR A 191 -11.30 -15.54 -1.67
CA THR A 191 -11.83 -15.74 -0.30
C THR A 191 -11.53 -14.59 0.64
N LEU A 192 -10.64 -13.66 0.25
CA LEU A 192 -10.30 -12.50 1.07
C LEU A 192 -11.50 -11.56 1.19
N LYS A 193 -11.79 -11.15 2.42
CA LYS A 193 -12.83 -10.20 2.75
C LYS A 193 -12.27 -9.12 3.66
N LEU A 194 -12.35 -7.88 3.21
CA LEU A 194 -12.06 -6.70 4.02
C LEU A 194 -13.21 -6.50 5.02
N GLU A 195 -12.91 -6.38 6.31
CA GLU A 195 -13.91 -6.04 7.33
C GLU A 195 -13.88 -4.58 7.73
N ASN A 196 -12.68 -4.02 7.85
CA ASN A 196 -12.48 -2.63 8.23
C ASN A 196 -11.17 -2.12 7.64
N LEU A 197 -11.12 -0.83 7.39
CA LEU A 197 -9.94 -0.11 6.95
C LEU A 197 -10.10 1.37 7.29
N ALA A 198 -9.08 1.98 7.91
CA ALA A 198 -8.96 3.42 8.04
C ALA A 198 -7.65 3.89 7.40
N VAL A 199 -7.76 4.75 6.40
CA VAL A 199 -6.63 5.39 5.71
C VAL A 199 -6.62 6.87 6.02
N SER A 200 -5.45 7.42 6.32
CA SER A 200 -5.21 8.85 6.46
C SER A 200 -4.05 9.24 5.55
N VAL A 201 -4.23 10.29 4.77
CA VAL A 201 -3.20 10.87 3.91
C VAL A 201 -3.07 12.33 4.26
N VAL A 202 -1.87 12.76 4.67
CA VAL A 202 -1.50 14.17 4.78
C VAL A 202 -0.64 14.50 3.58
N SER A 203 -1.15 15.42 2.75
CA SER A 203 -0.49 15.87 1.52
C SER A 203 -0.14 17.34 1.66
N HIS A 204 1.15 17.62 1.62
CA HIS A 204 1.79 18.91 1.45
C HIS A 204 2.70 18.85 0.20
N GLY A 205 2.13 18.44 -0.94
CA GLY A 205 2.90 18.13 -2.16
C GLY A 205 3.10 16.63 -2.40
N LEU A 206 2.51 15.75 -1.59
CA LEU A 206 2.64 14.29 -1.74
C LEU A 206 2.08 13.81 -3.08
N PHE A 207 0.91 14.34 -3.45
CA PHE A 207 0.19 13.89 -4.61
C PHE A 207 0.99 14.13 -5.89
N GLU A 208 1.58 15.31 -6.03
CA GLU A 208 2.41 15.75 -7.14
C GLU A 208 3.67 14.91 -7.27
N ASN A 209 4.30 14.57 -6.13
CA ASN A 209 5.54 13.82 -6.09
C ASN A 209 5.37 12.32 -6.34
N ILE A 210 4.24 11.73 -5.93
CA ILE A 210 4.07 10.27 -5.93
C ILE A 210 2.91 9.79 -6.81
N ALA A 211 1.76 10.47 -6.78
CA ALA A 211 0.53 9.96 -7.38
C ALA A 211 0.21 10.57 -8.76
N LEU A 212 0.63 11.81 -9.02
CA LEU A 212 0.27 12.55 -10.23
C LEU A 212 0.82 11.89 -11.48
N LEU A 213 2.10 11.52 -11.51
CA LEU A 213 2.69 10.88 -12.69
C LEU A 213 2.01 9.53 -13.02
N PRO A 214 1.85 8.58 -12.08
CA PRO A 214 1.05 7.38 -12.32
C PRO A 214 -0.36 7.68 -12.80
N LEU A 215 -1.05 8.67 -12.21
CA LEU A 215 -2.39 9.07 -12.63
C LEU A 215 -2.39 9.56 -14.08
N LEU A 216 -1.50 10.47 -14.44
CA LEU A 216 -1.37 10.99 -15.81
C LEU A 216 -1.06 9.87 -16.80
N THR A 217 -0.19 8.92 -16.45
CA THR A 217 0.09 7.76 -17.32
C THR A 217 -1.12 6.83 -17.49
N ALA A 218 -2.00 6.76 -16.50
CA ALA A 218 -3.24 5.97 -16.58
C ALA A 218 -4.34 6.69 -17.37
N LEU A 219 -4.34 8.03 -17.38
CA LEU A 219 -5.28 8.85 -18.13
C LEU A 219 -4.87 9.05 -19.60
N ALA A 220 -3.58 8.99 -19.91
CA ALA A 220 -3.06 9.33 -21.23
C ALA A 220 -3.51 8.37 -22.34
N GLY A 221 -4.40 8.87 -23.21
CA GLY A 221 -4.34 8.52 -24.64
C GLY A 221 -3.04 9.10 -25.22
N HIS A 222 -2.30 8.32 -25.99
CA HIS A 222 -0.86 8.52 -26.26
C HIS A 222 -0.43 9.83 -26.97
N ASP A 223 -1.31 10.81 -27.22
CA ASP A 223 -1.01 12.03 -27.98
C ASP A 223 -1.73 13.31 -27.49
N LEU A 224 -2.24 13.35 -26.25
CA LEU A 224 -3.04 14.48 -25.76
C LEU A 224 -2.30 15.33 -24.71
N ASP A 225 -2.63 16.63 -24.70
CA ASP A 225 -2.18 17.61 -23.70
C ASP A 225 -2.55 17.14 -22.28
N PRO A 226 -1.57 16.93 -21.38
CA PRO A 226 -1.80 16.46 -20.01
C PRO A 226 -2.77 17.33 -19.21
N GLU A 227 -2.79 18.65 -19.43
CA GLU A 227 -3.68 19.56 -18.72
C GLU A 227 -5.13 19.36 -19.16
N ALA A 228 -5.36 19.22 -20.47
CA ALA A 228 -6.68 18.93 -21.03
C ALA A 228 -7.20 17.57 -20.57
N GLU A 229 -6.32 16.56 -20.51
CA GLU A 229 -6.64 15.22 -20.03
C GLU A 229 -7.02 15.17 -18.56
N LEU A 230 -6.23 15.84 -17.72
CA LEU A 230 -6.54 15.99 -16.31
C LEU A 230 -7.88 16.71 -16.10
N THR A 231 -8.11 17.82 -16.82
CA THR A 231 -9.36 18.58 -16.74
C THR A 231 -10.56 17.70 -17.10
N ARG A 232 -10.45 16.92 -18.18
CA ARG A 232 -11.47 15.97 -18.61
C ARG A 232 -11.73 14.89 -17.56
N ALA A 233 -10.67 14.36 -16.95
CA ALA A 233 -10.79 13.35 -15.90
C ALA A 233 -11.48 13.90 -14.65
N LEU A 234 -11.16 15.14 -14.25
CA LEU A 234 -11.82 15.81 -13.13
C LEU A 234 -13.31 16.05 -13.39
N GLN A 235 -13.67 16.53 -14.59
CA GLN A 235 -15.08 16.69 -14.99
C GLN A 235 -15.84 15.36 -15.01
N GLN A 236 -15.19 14.28 -15.46
CA GLN A 236 -15.77 12.94 -15.42
C GLN A 236 -15.96 12.47 -13.98
N ALA A 237 -15.01 12.73 -13.08
CA ALA A 237 -15.12 12.38 -11.67
C ALA A 237 -16.25 13.15 -10.98
N GLU A 238 -16.39 14.46 -11.24
CA GLU A 238 -17.49 15.29 -10.75
C GLU A 238 -18.85 14.79 -11.25
N THR A 239 -18.96 14.55 -12.56
CA THR A 239 -20.19 14.03 -13.18
C THR A 239 -20.56 12.66 -12.61
N PHE A 240 -19.57 11.79 -12.46
CA PHE A 240 -19.75 10.47 -11.88
C PHE A 240 -20.23 10.58 -10.43
N LEU A 241 -19.57 11.40 -9.61
CA LEU A 241 -19.94 11.62 -8.22
C LEU A 241 -21.38 12.14 -8.13
N ALA A 242 -21.74 13.15 -8.92
CA ALA A 242 -23.10 13.70 -8.97
C ALA A 242 -24.16 12.66 -9.33
N ALA A 243 -23.82 11.68 -10.16
CA ALA A 243 -24.72 10.61 -10.57
C ALA A 243 -24.79 9.43 -9.58
N VAL A 244 -23.92 9.36 -8.57
CA VAL A 244 -24.01 8.34 -7.51
C VAL A 244 -25.28 8.59 -6.69
N PRO A 245 -26.13 7.59 -6.47
CA PRO A 245 -27.29 7.67 -5.57
C PRO A 245 -26.95 8.27 -4.19
N ALA A 246 -27.86 9.08 -3.64
CA ALA A 246 -27.61 9.82 -2.40
C ALA A 246 -27.51 8.92 -1.16
N ASP A 247 -28.11 7.73 -1.21
CA ASP A 247 -28.05 6.69 -0.19
C ASP A 247 -26.74 5.90 -0.22
N ALA A 248 -26.04 5.84 -1.36
CA ALA A 248 -24.79 5.10 -1.49
C ALA A 248 -23.57 5.77 -0.84
N ILE A 249 -23.57 7.11 -0.75
CA ILE A 249 -22.49 7.88 -0.13
C ILE A 249 -23.10 8.95 0.79
N PRO A 250 -22.78 8.95 2.10
CA PRO A 250 -23.27 9.97 3.02
C PRO A 250 -22.96 11.38 2.53
N ALA A 251 -23.89 12.32 2.74
CA ALA A 251 -23.76 13.70 2.25
C ALA A 251 -22.45 14.39 2.69
N ALA A 252 -21.98 14.11 3.91
CA ALA A 252 -20.70 14.63 4.40
C ALA A 252 -19.50 14.08 3.61
N SER A 253 -19.51 12.78 3.31
CA SER A 253 -18.47 12.13 2.50
C SER A 253 -18.47 12.66 1.06
N ARG A 254 -19.66 12.88 0.48
CA ARG A 254 -19.81 13.48 -0.85
C ARG A 254 -19.20 14.89 -0.90
N LYS A 255 -19.55 15.75 0.07
CA LYS A 255 -18.98 17.10 0.16
C LYS A 255 -17.46 17.08 0.33
N ALA A 256 -16.93 16.13 1.09
CA ALA A 256 -15.48 15.95 1.23
C ALA A 256 -14.82 15.57 -0.10
N LEU A 257 -15.43 14.69 -0.89
CA LEU A 257 -14.95 14.33 -2.23
C LEU A 257 -15.03 15.51 -3.21
N GLU A 258 -16.13 16.26 -3.22
CA GLU A 258 -16.27 17.49 -4.03
C GLU A 258 -15.18 18.50 -3.68
N SER A 259 -14.92 18.72 -2.39
CA SER A 259 -13.85 19.62 -1.94
C SER A 259 -12.46 19.10 -2.32
N LEU A 260 -12.22 17.79 -2.27
CA LEU A 260 -10.95 17.20 -2.72
C LEU A 260 -10.76 17.40 -4.23
N LEU A 261 -11.80 17.14 -5.03
CA LEU A 261 -11.76 17.33 -6.49
C LEU A 261 -11.48 18.78 -6.88
N ALA A 262 -12.05 19.74 -6.14
CA ALA A 262 -11.81 21.17 -6.36
C ALA A 262 -10.36 21.61 -6.08
N ASP A 263 -9.64 20.89 -5.20
CA ASP A 263 -8.24 21.19 -4.88
C ASP A 263 -7.24 20.46 -5.80
N MET A 264 -7.72 19.60 -6.71
CA MET A 264 -6.87 18.92 -7.68
C MET A 264 -6.34 19.92 -8.73
N PRO A 265 -5.12 19.71 -9.28
CA PRO A 265 -4.22 18.57 -9.09
C PRO A 265 -3.30 18.67 -7.88
N THR A 266 -3.42 19.69 -7.05
CA THR A 266 -2.49 19.96 -5.95
C THR A 266 -3.19 19.92 -4.59
N PRO A 267 -3.79 18.78 -4.20
CA PRO A 267 -4.54 18.70 -2.95
C PRO A 267 -3.58 18.88 -1.77
N PHE A 268 -3.84 19.92 -0.98
CA PHE A 268 -3.02 20.31 0.16
C PHE A 268 -3.84 20.24 1.45
N GLY A 269 -3.60 19.22 2.28
CA GLY A 269 -4.35 18.99 3.51
C GLY A 269 -4.43 17.53 3.91
N LYS A 270 -5.48 17.17 4.67
CA LYS A 270 -5.67 15.83 5.22
C LYS A 270 -6.91 15.16 4.64
N LEU A 271 -6.71 14.02 3.99
CA LEU A 271 -7.76 13.09 3.58
C LEU A 271 -7.84 11.94 4.58
N MET A 272 -9.04 11.59 5.02
CA MET A 272 -9.31 10.39 5.81
C MET A 272 -10.42 9.60 5.14
N VAL A 273 -10.22 8.30 5.00
CA VAL A 273 -11.19 7.34 4.47
C VAL A 273 -11.33 6.23 5.48
N ARG A 274 -12.56 5.94 5.91
CA ARG A 274 -12.90 4.78 6.72
C ARG A 274 -13.90 3.91 5.97
N ILE A 275 -13.64 2.62 5.94
CA ILE A 275 -14.50 1.58 5.40
C ILE A 275 -14.84 0.64 6.56
N ASP A 276 -16.13 0.36 6.71
CA ASP A 276 -16.66 -0.63 7.66
C ASP A 276 -17.55 -1.61 6.90
N ALA A 277 -17.22 -2.89 6.99
CA ALA A 277 -17.75 -3.99 6.18
C ALA A 277 -18.00 -5.21 7.08
N PRO A 278 -18.94 -5.16 8.04
CA PRO A 278 -19.08 -6.22 9.04
C PRO A 278 -19.41 -7.60 8.45
N ALA A 279 -20.02 -7.66 7.26
CA ALA A 279 -20.27 -8.90 6.53
C ALA A 279 -19.09 -9.37 5.64
N GLY A 280 -18.03 -8.56 5.57
CA GLY A 280 -16.87 -8.74 4.72
C GLY A 280 -17.11 -8.23 3.29
N PHE A 281 -16.19 -7.41 2.79
CA PHE A 281 -16.16 -6.89 1.42
C PHE A 281 -15.07 -7.61 0.63
N GLY A 282 -15.46 -8.45 -0.33
CA GLY A 282 -14.55 -9.26 -1.14
C GLY A 282 -14.74 -9.06 -2.65
N MET A 283 -14.02 -9.86 -3.43
CA MET A 283 -14.05 -9.79 -4.90
C MET A 283 -15.46 -9.96 -5.50
N ALA A 284 -16.31 -10.77 -4.87
CA ALA A 284 -17.70 -10.96 -5.30
C ALA A 284 -18.50 -9.65 -5.28
N ASN A 285 -18.23 -8.75 -4.33
CA ASN A 285 -18.88 -7.44 -4.24
C ASN A 285 -18.48 -6.51 -5.39
N LEU A 286 -17.31 -6.73 -6.01
CA LEU A 286 -16.82 -5.93 -7.14
C LEU A 286 -17.36 -6.38 -8.50
N VAL A 287 -18.06 -7.52 -8.58
CA VAL A 287 -18.60 -8.06 -9.84
C VAL A 287 -19.48 -7.07 -10.61
N PRO A 288 -20.39 -6.30 -9.98
CA PRO A 288 -21.18 -5.28 -10.68
C PRO A 288 -20.28 -4.26 -11.40
N MET A 289 -19.26 -3.74 -10.71
CA MET A 289 -18.30 -2.78 -11.26
C MET A 289 -17.47 -3.36 -12.40
N MET A 290 -17.10 -4.64 -12.32
CA MET A 290 -16.37 -5.32 -13.39
C MET A 290 -17.21 -5.56 -14.64
N ARG A 291 -18.52 -5.81 -14.50
CA ARG A 291 -19.42 -6.09 -15.62
C ARG A 291 -19.88 -4.83 -16.35
N LYS A 292 -20.27 -3.81 -15.58
CA LYS A 292 -20.75 -2.53 -16.12
C LYS A 292 -20.39 -1.42 -15.14
N PRO A 293 -19.19 -0.83 -15.24
CA PRO A 293 -18.81 0.27 -14.36
C PRO A 293 -19.76 1.45 -14.55
N GLY A 294 -20.15 2.08 -13.45
CA GLY A 294 -21.08 3.21 -13.46
C GLY A 294 -21.61 3.53 -12.07
N PRO A 295 -22.34 4.64 -11.91
CA PRO A 295 -22.82 5.09 -10.60
C PRO A 295 -23.75 4.08 -9.91
N GLU A 296 -24.63 3.42 -10.66
CA GLU A 296 -25.51 2.35 -10.15
C GLU A 296 -24.73 1.12 -9.68
N ALA A 297 -23.71 0.72 -10.45
CA ALA A 297 -22.85 -0.40 -10.09
C ALA A 297 -22.00 -0.07 -8.85
N LEU A 298 -21.54 1.17 -8.72
CA LEU A 298 -20.88 1.64 -7.51
C LEU A 298 -21.84 1.60 -6.32
N ALA A 299 -23.06 2.14 -6.44
CA ALA A 299 -24.06 2.06 -5.37
C ALA A 299 -24.35 0.63 -4.94
N THR A 300 -24.51 -0.28 -5.90
CA THR A 300 -24.71 -1.71 -5.63
C THR A 300 -23.51 -2.32 -4.89
N THR A 301 -22.30 -1.97 -5.31
CA THR A 301 -21.04 -2.41 -4.69
C THR A 301 -20.93 -1.88 -3.27
N LEU A 302 -21.26 -0.61 -3.07
CA LEU A 302 -21.16 0.08 -1.79
C LEU A 302 -22.29 -0.27 -0.83
N GLY A 303 -23.41 -0.82 -1.28
CA GLY A 303 -24.54 -1.19 -0.41
C GLY A 303 -24.20 -2.23 0.67
N ALA A 304 -23.01 -2.86 0.60
CA ALA A 304 -22.50 -3.79 1.60
C ALA A 304 -21.45 -3.17 2.56
N VAL A 305 -21.16 -1.87 2.43
CA VAL A 305 -20.09 -1.18 3.17
C VAL A 305 -20.48 0.23 3.57
N ASP A 306 -20.17 0.58 4.82
CA ASP A 306 -20.23 1.95 5.29
C ASP A 306 -18.92 2.67 4.96
N ILE A 307 -19.01 3.77 4.22
CA ILE A 307 -17.86 4.58 3.83
C ILE A 307 -17.99 6.00 4.38
N ALA A 308 -17.01 6.38 5.20
CA ALA A 308 -16.85 7.74 5.70
C ALA A 308 -15.61 8.39 5.10
N ILE A 309 -15.79 9.52 4.43
CA ILE A 309 -14.70 10.31 3.82
C ILE A 309 -14.70 11.68 4.48
N ARG A 310 -13.52 12.14 4.87
CA ARG A 310 -13.29 13.50 5.37
C ARG A 310 -12.09 14.09 4.67
N TYR A 311 -12.23 15.32 4.22
CA TYR A 311 -11.14 16.09 3.64
C TYR A 311 -11.09 17.44 4.34
N THR A 312 -9.91 17.78 4.86
CA THR A 312 -9.65 19.05 5.54
C THR A 312 -8.55 19.77 4.76
N PRO A 313 -8.92 20.70 3.85
CA PRO A 313 -7.94 21.46 3.10
C PRO A 313 -7.17 22.39 4.03
N THR A 314 -5.91 22.63 3.69
CA THR A 314 -5.02 23.59 4.36
C THR A 314 -4.41 24.50 3.30
N ARG A 315 -4.01 25.72 3.67
CA ARG A 315 -3.37 26.61 2.68
C ARG A 315 -1.99 26.07 2.34
N GLY A 316 -1.76 25.78 1.06
CA GLY A 316 -0.43 25.50 0.55
C GLY A 316 0.52 26.69 0.73
N PRO A 317 1.84 26.46 0.64
CA PRO A 317 2.81 27.55 0.56
C PRO A 317 2.49 28.42 -0.67
N GLN A 318 2.39 29.75 -0.45
CA GLN A 318 2.24 30.74 -1.52
C GLN A 318 3.55 30.97 -2.27
#